data_AF-A0A0G4H6D8-F1
#
_entry.id   AF-A0A0G4H6D8-F1
#
_cell.length_a   1.000
_cell.length_b   1.000
_cell.length_c   1.000
_cell.angle_alpha   90.00
_cell.angle_beta   90.00
_cell.angle_gamma   90.00
#
_symmetry.space_group_name_H-M   'P 1'
#
loop_
_entity.id
_entity.type
_entity.pdbx_description
1 polymer ?
#
loop_
_entity_poly.entity_id
_entity_poly.type
_entity_poly.pdbx_seq_one_letter_code
_entity_poly.pdbx_strand_id
1 'polypeptide(L)'
;MDIPDLLALLLREAGSPAAQRFQKWSGQRQVPPRGIGRTNEVAFGLYGGQHQIIVAIPSNVPTATRQLISGVASGDVDEAGARRLVSQGADATTVVSVREPHSREQPEHMTLVMLAVKYHEEKPHMAGVTRALLAGGSDPDRGSPLQLALVQGNYSMANVLLDYSARHVLGGQRLLHQVALGHGDDTEKLQMAERLVGMEPALVTELDERQRQPIHLFCRRPLGDASCQGRLLELLYSTGGGRVVDAKDNHESSPLHCAAEAVRSDKATIPWLCERGGAARINDRDGRRSTPLKLAARNVYHIDDGMLRTMMKYGAVPTLRDSPDLIPHPYHSEGVSRMCSAYRRFLDTELAPLVKETINDALLSARSIARVLESLDSPLPADPGSPPPPFPINDPVLAWRIASFLVDSRPVDLHFPVQDGECPLARRLNPIVSYFVGSAASLDVIADEGQVDQLARECFVVGSVSGRRVCLDDIVQRAMREEGRRFGLRVVKGCSVVPFAWGHLGVVKRCGARWEGQRFVPIWCE
;
A
#
# COMPACT_ATOMS: atom_id res chain seq x y z
N MET A 1 25.87 2.92 -9.26
CA MET A 1 26.08 4.36 -9.05
C MET A 1 26.77 4.46 -7.71
N ASP A 2 27.98 5.00 -7.69
CA ASP A 2 28.81 5.05 -6.50
C ASP A 2 28.15 5.91 -5.42
N ILE A 3 28.42 5.57 -4.16
CA ILE A 3 27.94 6.22 -2.93
C ILE A 3 27.95 7.77 -2.97
N PRO A 4 28.86 8.47 -3.68
CA PRO A 4 28.82 9.93 -3.83
C PRO A 4 27.61 10.49 -4.60
N ASP A 5 27.06 9.76 -5.59
CA ASP A 5 25.91 10.24 -6.39
C ASP A 5 24.59 10.13 -5.62
N LEU A 6 24.51 9.15 -4.70
CA LEU A 6 23.42 9.00 -3.73
C LEU A 6 23.46 10.10 -2.67
N LEU A 7 24.66 10.53 -2.26
CA LEU A 7 24.88 11.71 -1.42
C LEU A 7 24.54 13.01 -2.15
N ALA A 8 24.79 13.13 -3.45
CA ALA A 8 24.40 14.30 -4.24
C ALA A 8 22.87 14.39 -4.46
N LEU A 9 22.17 13.25 -4.59
CA LEU A 9 20.71 13.17 -4.61
C LEU A 9 20.09 13.47 -3.24
N LEU A 10 20.67 12.95 -2.15
CA LEU A 10 20.29 13.27 -0.77
C LEU A 10 20.59 14.74 -0.40
N LEU A 11 21.67 15.33 -0.91
CA LEU A 11 22.00 16.75 -0.71
C LEU A 11 21.16 17.69 -1.61
N ARG A 12 20.64 17.20 -2.75
CA ARG A 12 19.58 17.89 -3.50
C ARG A 12 18.21 17.78 -2.83
N GLU A 13 17.91 16.66 -2.18
CA GLU A 13 16.70 16.45 -1.36
C GLU A 13 16.76 17.18 0.01
N ALA A 14 17.94 17.44 0.55
CA ALA A 14 18.16 18.32 1.71
C ALA A 14 17.93 19.82 1.39
N GLY A 15 17.82 20.17 0.10
CA GLY A 15 17.31 21.46 -0.37
C GLY A 15 15.77 21.58 -0.34
N SER A 16 15.08 20.60 0.25
CA SER A 16 13.62 20.60 0.40
C SER A 16 13.17 21.79 1.26
N PRO A 17 12.07 22.48 0.88
CA PRO A 17 11.40 23.45 1.73
C PRO A 17 11.03 22.88 3.09
N ALA A 18 11.04 21.57 3.34
CA ALA A 18 10.77 20.97 4.66
C ALA A 18 11.93 21.14 5.67
N ALA A 19 13.20 21.09 5.23
CA ALA A 19 14.35 21.40 6.09
C ALA A 19 14.46 22.92 6.31
N GLN A 20 14.20 23.71 5.27
CA GLN A 20 14.09 25.17 5.37
C GLN A 20 12.80 25.64 6.06
N ARG A 21 11.75 24.81 6.13
CA ARG A 21 10.48 25.07 6.87
C ARG A 21 10.57 24.66 8.32
N PHE A 22 11.36 23.67 8.70
CA PHE A 22 11.75 23.50 10.12
C PHE A 22 12.46 24.76 10.63
N GLN A 23 13.36 25.35 9.83
CA GLN A 23 13.96 26.68 10.07
C GLN A 23 13.01 27.89 9.87
N LYS A 24 11.82 27.72 9.26
CA LYS A 24 10.83 28.80 9.07
C LYS A 24 9.63 28.70 10.02
N TRP A 25 9.39 27.56 10.64
CA TRP A 25 8.38 27.38 11.69
C TRP A 25 8.82 28.01 13.02
N SER A 26 10.12 28.26 13.17
CA SER A 26 10.70 29.19 14.16
C SER A 26 10.37 30.67 13.87
N GLY A 27 9.68 30.97 12.77
CA GLY A 27 9.36 32.32 12.30
C GLY A 27 8.04 32.92 12.80
N GLN A 28 7.25 32.22 13.62
CA GLN A 28 6.23 32.92 14.40
C GLN A 28 6.94 33.73 15.47
N ARG A 29 6.97 35.05 15.30
CA ARG A 29 7.52 36.02 16.27
C ARG A 29 7.05 35.68 17.68
N GLN A 30 7.87 34.95 18.42
CA GLN A 30 7.72 34.79 19.84
C GLN A 30 8.08 36.14 20.46
N VAL A 31 7.08 36.82 20.99
CA VAL A 31 7.28 37.97 21.85
C VAL A 31 8.15 37.47 23.02
N PRO A 32 9.34 38.05 23.27
CA PRO A 32 10.18 37.60 24.36
C PRO A 32 9.43 37.81 25.69
N PRO A 33 9.45 36.85 26.63
CA PRO A 33 8.95 37.11 27.96
C PRO A 33 9.77 38.25 28.56
N ARG A 34 9.08 39.19 29.20
CA ARG A 34 9.72 40.32 29.89
C ARG A 34 10.66 39.80 30.99
N GLY A 35 11.94 40.15 30.89
CA GLY A 35 12.93 40.05 31.97
C GLY A 35 13.86 38.84 31.89
N ILE A 36 14.88 38.91 31.02
CA ILE A 36 16.01 37.97 31.09
C ILE A 36 16.92 38.41 32.24
N GLY A 37 16.70 37.84 33.43
CA GLY A 37 17.67 37.86 34.51
C GLY A 37 18.94 37.07 34.14
N ARG A 38 20.00 37.18 34.94
CA ARG A 38 21.26 36.42 34.75
C ARG A 38 20.95 34.93 34.56
N THR A 39 21.48 34.30 33.52
CA THR A 39 21.35 32.85 33.27
C THR A 39 22.71 32.18 33.49
N ASN A 40 22.72 31.02 34.15
CA ASN A 40 23.93 30.20 34.26
C ASN A 40 23.90 29.16 33.14
N GLU A 41 24.86 29.24 32.21
CA GLU A 41 25.04 28.24 31.17
C GLU A 41 25.79 27.02 31.74
N VAL A 42 25.22 25.84 31.56
CA VAL A 42 25.84 24.57 31.96
C VAL A 42 25.91 23.65 30.75
N ALA A 43 27.08 23.08 30.51
CA ALA A 43 27.31 22.11 29.45
C ALA A 43 27.00 20.69 29.97
N PHE A 44 26.22 19.93 29.20
CA PHE A 44 25.86 18.55 29.47
C PHE A 44 26.34 17.66 28.33
N GLY A 45 27.00 16.56 28.68
CA GLY A 45 27.35 15.51 27.73
C GLY A 45 26.20 14.53 27.55
N LEU A 46 25.87 14.25 26.30
CA LEU A 46 24.91 13.22 25.86
C LEU A 46 25.66 12.07 25.20
N TYR A 47 25.07 10.88 25.17
CA TYR A 47 25.62 9.69 24.49
C TYR A 47 27.08 9.38 24.90
N GLY A 48 27.35 9.32 26.21
CA GLY A 48 28.71 9.07 26.71
C GLY A 48 29.72 10.17 26.39
N GLY A 49 29.26 11.39 26.04
CA GLY A 49 30.09 12.57 25.76
C GLY A 49 30.30 12.88 24.28
N GLN A 50 29.68 12.12 23.36
CA GLN A 50 29.82 12.35 21.92
C GLN A 50 29.08 13.59 21.42
N HIS A 51 27.97 13.95 22.07
CA HIS A 51 27.27 15.21 21.83
C HIS A 51 27.26 16.04 23.11
N GLN A 52 27.34 17.36 22.96
CA GLN A 52 27.22 18.29 24.07
C GLN A 52 26.09 19.27 23.78
N ILE A 53 25.30 19.56 24.81
CA ILE A 53 24.30 20.63 24.80
C ILE A 53 24.62 21.62 25.90
N ILE A 54 24.43 22.90 25.64
CA ILE A 54 24.56 23.96 26.64
C ILE A 54 23.16 24.42 26.97
N VAL A 55 22.78 24.26 28.24
CA VAL A 55 21.47 24.64 28.75
C VAL A 55 21.64 25.86 29.65
N ALA A 56 20.98 26.96 29.29
CA ALA A 56 20.95 28.15 30.12
C ALA A 56 19.84 28.01 31.17
N ILE A 57 20.26 27.88 32.42
CA ILE A 57 19.37 27.75 33.58
C ILE A 57 19.11 29.14 34.15
N PRO A 58 17.85 29.58 34.32
CA PRO A 58 17.56 30.88 34.91
C PRO A 58 18.06 30.95 36.36
N SER A 59 18.74 32.04 36.76
CA SER A 59 19.35 32.12 38.10
C SER A 59 18.35 32.09 39.25
N ASN A 60 17.10 32.52 39.00
CA ASN A 60 16.05 32.72 40.00
C ASN A 60 15.15 31.49 40.22
N VAL A 61 15.45 30.33 39.63
CA VAL A 61 14.64 29.12 39.86
C VAL A 61 14.99 28.44 41.18
N PRO A 62 14.01 27.81 41.86
CA PRO A 62 14.25 26.99 43.06
C PRO A 62 15.32 25.90 42.83
N THR A 63 16.01 25.51 43.90
CA THR A 63 17.03 24.43 43.84
C THR A 63 16.46 23.13 43.28
N ALA A 64 15.22 22.78 43.65
CA ALA A 64 14.53 21.60 43.12
C ALA A 64 14.30 21.70 41.61
N THR A 65 13.91 22.88 41.09
CA THR A 65 13.78 23.13 39.64
C THR A 65 15.13 23.04 38.93
N ARG A 66 16.21 23.55 39.53
CA ARG A 66 17.57 23.43 38.97
C ARG A 66 18.02 21.97 38.89
N GLN A 67 17.76 21.18 39.94
CA GLN A 67 18.04 19.74 39.96
C GLN A 67 17.21 19.00 38.91
N LEU A 68 15.94 19.36 38.74
CA LEU A 68 15.07 18.79 37.71
C LEU A 68 15.60 19.10 36.30
N ILE A 69 15.92 20.36 36.00
CA ILE A 69 16.50 20.76 34.71
C ILE A 69 17.79 20.00 34.42
N SER A 70 18.70 19.96 35.40
CA SER A 70 19.98 19.26 35.25
C SER A 70 19.80 17.77 35.01
N GLY A 71 18.89 17.13 35.76
CA GLY A 71 18.62 15.71 35.64
C GLY A 71 17.94 15.33 34.32
N VAL A 72 17.04 16.17 33.81
CA VAL A 72 16.43 15.97 32.48
C VAL A 72 17.44 16.25 31.37
N ALA A 73 18.31 17.25 31.52
CA ALA A 73 19.34 17.56 30.54
C ALA A 73 20.38 16.45 30.40
N SER A 74 20.81 15.83 31.50
CA SER A 74 21.73 14.69 31.45
C SER A 74 21.02 13.35 31.17
N GLY A 75 19.72 13.27 31.47
CA GLY A 75 18.92 12.05 31.35
C GLY A 75 19.26 11.01 32.42
N ASP A 76 19.77 11.45 33.58
CA ASP A 76 20.11 10.60 34.74
C ASP A 76 18.97 10.51 35.75
N VAL A 77 17.97 11.39 35.62
CA VAL A 77 16.78 11.37 36.48
C VAL A 77 15.85 10.23 36.07
N ASP A 78 15.32 9.51 37.05
CA ASP A 78 14.29 8.49 36.86
C ASP A 78 12.89 9.05 37.14
N GLU A 79 11.84 8.28 36.82
CA GLU A 79 10.44 8.72 37.05
C GLU A 79 10.19 9.07 38.53
N ALA A 80 10.70 8.27 39.46
CA ALA A 80 10.53 8.51 40.90
C ALA A 80 11.25 9.79 41.36
N GLY A 81 12.48 10.02 40.87
CA GLY A 81 13.25 11.23 41.13
C GLY A 81 12.56 12.48 40.58
N ALA A 82 12.07 12.42 39.34
CA ALA A 82 11.32 13.53 38.74
C ALA A 82 10.04 13.83 39.53
N ARG A 83 9.25 12.80 39.91
CA ARG A 83 8.04 12.97 40.74
C ARG A 83 8.34 13.58 42.10
N ARG A 84 9.43 13.15 42.76
CA ARG A 84 9.86 13.72 44.05
C ARG A 84 10.26 15.18 43.92
N LEU A 85 10.98 15.56 42.87
CA LEU A 85 11.36 16.95 42.65
C LEU A 85 10.14 17.83 42.39
N VAL A 86 9.19 17.36 41.57
CA VAL A 86 7.93 18.06 41.31
C VAL A 86 7.12 18.21 42.61
N SER A 87 7.02 17.18 43.45
CA SER A 87 6.30 17.28 44.73
C SER A 87 6.99 18.18 45.76
N GLN A 88 8.30 18.40 45.64
CA GLN A 88 9.07 19.37 46.41
C GLN A 88 8.94 20.81 45.89
N GLY A 89 8.09 21.04 44.88
CA GLY A 89 7.83 22.37 44.31
C GLY A 89 8.75 22.74 43.14
N ALA A 90 9.38 21.76 42.48
CA ALA A 90 10.05 22.02 41.21
C ALA A 90 9.03 22.41 40.13
N ASP A 91 9.33 23.49 39.41
CA ASP A 91 8.48 24.00 38.33
C ASP A 91 8.75 23.24 37.02
N ALA A 92 7.89 22.27 36.71
CA ALA A 92 7.95 21.48 35.48
C ALA A 92 7.55 22.28 34.22
N THR A 93 6.97 23.48 34.37
CA THR A 93 6.57 24.36 33.26
C THR A 93 7.72 25.24 32.74
N THR A 94 8.87 25.17 33.41
CA THR A 94 10.05 25.96 33.07
C THR A 94 10.48 25.72 31.63
N VAL A 95 10.78 26.82 30.94
CA VAL A 95 11.34 26.81 29.57
C VAL A 95 12.81 27.14 29.66
N VAL A 96 13.63 26.29 29.08
CA VAL A 96 15.08 26.42 29.05
C VAL A 96 15.55 26.86 27.67
N SER A 97 16.65 27.58 27.63
CA SER A 97 17.32 27.96 26.38
C SER A 97 18.46 26.97 26.14
N VAL A 98 18.39 26.24 25.04
CA VAL A 98 19.34 25.19 24.68
C VAL A 98 20.10 25.62 23.43
N ARG A 99 21.43 25.48 23.45
CA ARG A 99 22.27 25.70 22.28
C ARG A 99 23.30 24.59 22.15
N GLU A 100 23.60 24.22 20.92
CA GLU A 100 24.70 23.30 20.63
C GLU A 100 26.02 24.09 20.53
N PRO A 101 27.14 23.59 21.08
CA PRO A 101 28.40 24.32 21.15
C PRO A 101 28.93 24.81 19.81
N HIS A 102 28.63 24.08 18.72
CA HIS A 102 29.14 24.34 17.38
C HIS A 102 28.08 24.95 16.44
N SER A 103 26.85 25.14 16.90
CA SER A 103 25.78 25.70 16.07
C SER A 103 25.85 27.22 16.01
N ARG A 104 25.70 27.79 14.80
CA ARG A 104 25.55 29.23 14.58
C ARG A 104 24.10 29.70 14.70
N GLU A 105 23.18 28.79 15.00
CA GLU A 105 21.76 29.08 15.12
C GLU A 105 21.45 29.75 16.47
N GLN A 106 20.28 30.40 16.53
CA GLN A 106 19.82 31.01 17.77
C GLN A 106 19.51 29.92 18.81
N PRO A 107 19.68 30.22 20.11
CA PRO A 107 19.29 29.29 21.18
C PRO A 107 17.81 28.92 21.05
N GLU A 108 17.51 27.63 21.13
CA GLU A 108 16.14 27.13 21.06
C GLU A 108 15.50 27.18 22.45
N HIS A 109 14.28 27.72 22.53
CA HIS A 109 13.50 27.76 23.77
C HIS A 109 12.61 26.52 23.86
N MET A 110 12.92 25.63 24.80
CA MET A 110 12.30 24.31 24.91
C MET A 110 11.70 24.08 26.29
N THR A 111 10.54 23.41 26.34
CA THR A 111 10.04 22.85 27.60
C THR A 111 10.92 21.68 28.03
N LEU A 112 10.81 21.28 29.31
CA LEU A 112 11.50 20.09 29.80
C LEU A 112 11.03 18.81 29.10
N VAL A 113 9.76 18.75 28.68
CA VAL A 113 9.22 17.67 27.85
C VAL A 113 9.91 17.63 26.50
N MET A 114 10.04 18.78 25.83
CA MET A 114 10.74 18.86 24.53
C MET A 114 12.22 18.48 24.66
N LEU A 115 12.89 18.93 25.73
CA LEU A 115 14.27 18.54 26.02
C LEU A 115 14.42 17.02 26.18
N ALA A 116 13.49 16.39 26.91
CA ALA A 116 13.47 14.95 27.11
C ALA A 116 13.29 14.19 25.77
N VAL A 117 12.36 14.62 24.93
CA VAL A 117 12.08 13.98 23.64
C VAL A 117 13.24 14.17 22.66
N LYS A 118 13.76 15.39 22.50
CA LYS A 118 14.75 15.71 21.47
C LYS A 118 16.08 14.99 21.69
N TYR A 119 16.55 14.89 22.93
CA TYR A 119 17.93 14.52 23.23
C TYR A 119 18.11 13.14 23.87
N HIS A 120 17.03 12.43 24.19
CA HIS A 120 17.11 11.14 24.89
C HIS A 120 16.33 10.02 24.19
N GLU A 121 16.47 9.93 22.87
CA GLU A 121 15.85 8.91 22.02
C GLU A 121 16.15 7.48 22.48
N GLU A 122 17.38 7.20 22.92
CA GLU A 122 17.85 5.85 23.30
C GLU A 122 17.51 5.45 24.75
N LYS A 123 16.92 6.35 25.54
CA LYS A 123 16.71 6.15 26.98
C LYS A 123 15.23 5.89 27.30
N PRO A 124 14.78 4.62 27.37
CA PRO A 124 13.35 4.30 27.55
C PRO A 124 12.76 4.81 28.88
N HIS A 125 13.57 4.95 29.93
CA HIS A 125 13.12 5.50 31.22
C HIS A 125 12.67 6.97 31.13
N MET A 126 13.10 7.70 30.09
CA MET A 126 12.70 9.10 29.88
C MET A 126 11.21 9.24 29.55
N ALA A 127 10.54 8.18 29.09
CA ALA A 127 9.08 8.16 28.97
C ALA A 127 8.41 8.32 30.35
N GLY A 128 8.93 7.67 31.39
CA GLY A 128 8.45 7.82 32.77
C GLY A 128 8.74 9.20 33.36
N VAL A 129 9.93 9.76 33.09
CA VAL A 129 10.27 11.15 33.46
C VAL A 129 9.30 12.13 32.79
N THR A 130 9.00 11.94 31.52
CA THR A 130 8.05 12.77 30.77
C THR A 130 6.66 12.70 31.37
N ARG A 131 6.21 11.51 31.79
CA ARG A 131 4.95 11.35 32.54
C ARG A 131 4.94 12.18 33.82
N ALA A 132 6.05 12.19 34.56
CA ALA A 132 6.17 13.00 35.77
C ALA A 132 6.13 14.51 35.48
N LEU A 133 6.78 14.96 34.39
CA LEU A 133 6.77 16.37 33.96
C LEU A 133 5.38 16.83 33.54
N LEU A 134 4.65 16.00 32.78
CA LEU A 134 3.27 16.27 32.36
C LEU A 134 2.31 16.31 33.56
N ALA A 135 2.46 15.39 34.51
CA ALA A 135 1.71 15.43 35.77
C ALA A 135 2.01 16.69 36.59
N GLY A 136 3.21 17.26 36.45
CA GLY A 136 3.62 18.54 37.03
C GLY A 136 3.11 19.78 36.29
N GLY A 137 2.29 19.62 35.25
CA GLY A 137 1.67 20.72 34.49
C GLY A 137 2.51 21.25 33.33
N SER A 138 3.59 20.56 32.93
CA SER A 138 4.36 20.94 31.74
C SER A 138 3.49 20.88 30.48
N ASP A 139 3.68 21.84 29.57
CA ASP A 139 2.91 21.93 28.34
C ASP A 139 3.32 20.82 27.34
N PRO A 140 2.39 19.89 26.99
CA PRO A 140 2.65 18.81 26.04
C PRO A 140 2.71 19.25 24.58
N ASP A 141 2.27 20.47 24.23
CA ASP A 141 2.13 20.91 22.85
C ASP A 141 3.22 21.90 22.43
N ARG A 142 3.86 22.58 23.39
CA ARG A 142 4.86 23.60 23.09
C ARG A 142 6.06 23.00 22.33
N GLY A 143 6.14 23.35 21.05
CA GLY A 143 7.17 22.88 20.12
C GLY A 143 6.83 21.56 19.42
N SER A 144 5.63 21.03 19.60
CA SER A 144 5.14 19.79 18.97
C SER A 144 5.98 18.54 19.32
N PRO A 145 6.21 18.23 20.61
CA PRO A 145 7.04 17.09 21.03
C PRO A 145 6.47 15.74 20.57
N LEU A 146 5.13 15.62 20.42
CA LEU A 146 4.51 14.42 19.86
C LEU A 146 5.01 14.14 18.45
N GLN A 147 5.04 15.17 17.59
CA GLN A 147 5.49 15.04 16.21
C GLN A 147 6.96 14.61 16.13
N LEU A 148 7.80 15.19 16.99
CA LEU A 148 9.21 14.83 17.07
C LEU A 148 9.40 13.38 17.51
N ALA A 149 8.67 12.94 18.54
CA ALA A 149 8.72 11.56 19.03
C ALA A 149 8.32 10.55 17.95
N LEU A 150 7.30 10.86 17.14
CA LEU A 150 6.87 10.01 16.02
C LEU A 150 7.94 9.91 14.92
N VAL A 151 8.59 11.02 14.56
CA VAL A 151 9.67 11.05 13.55
C VAL A 151 10.91 10.30 14.04
N GLN A 152 11.27 10.44 15.32
CA GLN A 152 12.35 9.65 15.93
C GLN A 152 11.99 8.16 16.03
N GLY A 153 10.71 7.81 16.00
CA GLY A 153 10.26 6.45 16.27
C GLY A 153 10.30 6.09 17.74
N ASN A 154 10.43 7.07 18.64
CA ASN A 154 10.33 6.86 20.07
C ASN A 154 8.84 6.75 20.49
N TYR A 155 8.23 5.63 20.12
CA TYR A 155 6.82 5.38 20.35
C TYR A 155 6.45 5.26 21.82
N SER A 156 7.41 4.92 22.69
CA SER A 156 7.23 4.97 24.15
C SER A 156 6.93 6.38 24.63
N MET A 157 7.68 7.39 24.16
CA MET A 157 7.40 8.79 24.48
C MET A 157 6.13 9.29 23.80
N ALA A 158 5.91 8.92 22.53
CA ALA A 158 4.68 9.28 21.83
C ALA A 158 3.44 8.74 22.56
N ASN A 159 3.48 7.50 23.06
CA ASN A 159 2.40 6.90 23.86
C ASN A 159 2.11 7.69 25.14
N VAL A 160 3.14 8.13 25.87
CA VAL A 160 2.97 8.96 27.07
C VAL A 160 2.35 10.32 26.73
N LEU A 161 2.81 10.95 25.64
CA LEU A 161 2.23 12.21 25.17
C LEU A 161 0.76 12.01 24.74
N LEU A 162 0.45 10.88 24.10
CA LEU A 162 -0.90 10.52 23.69
C LEU A 162 -1.83 10.20 24.89
N ASP A 163 -1.33 9.60 25.96
CA ASP A 163 -2.12 9.34 27.18
C ASP A 163 -2.65 10.64 27.80
N TYR A 164 -1.88 11.72 27.71
CA TYR A 164 -2.27 13.05 28.18
C TYR A 164 -3.06 13.84 27.12
N SER A 165 -3.20 13.28 25.91
CA SER A 165 -3.72 13.99 24.75
C SER A 165 -5.23 14.02 24.56
N ALA A 166 -6.00 13.49 25.52
CA ALA A 166 -7.47 13.52 25.51
C ALA A 166 -8.09 14.94 25.43
N ARG A 167 -7.27 16.00 25.45
CA ARG A 167 -7.68 17.42 25.29
C ARG A 167 -7.21 18.07 23.99
N HIS A 168 -6.44 17.37 23.13
CA HIS A 168 -5.77 17.97 21.98
C HIS A 168 -6.47 17.67 20.65
N VAL A 169 -6.33 18.59 19.70
CA VAL A 169 -6.74 18.39 18.31
C VAL A 169 -5.64 17.56 17.62
N LEU A 170 -5.85 16.25 17.49
CA LEU A 170 -4.94 15.38 16.74
C LEU A 170 -4.95 15.72 15.24
N GLY A 171 -6.08 16.23 14.76
CA GLY A 171 -6.29 16.62 13.38
C GLY A 171 -5.35 17.74 12.89
N GLY A 172 -4.94 17.67 11.63
CA GLY A 172 -4.11 18.68 10.96
C GLY A 172 -2.62 18.63 11.32
N GLN A 173 -2.22 17.68 12.17
CA GLN A 173 -0.83 17.50 12.60
C GLN A 173 -0.05 16.52 11.73
N ARG A 174 -0.71 15.77 10.84
CA ARG A 174 -0.08 14.80 9.91
C ARG A 174 0.67 13.69 10.67
N LEU A 175 0.09 13.24 11.78
CA LEU A 175 0.72 12.28 12.71
C LEU A 175 1.01 10.95 12.01
N LEU A 176 0.07 10.41 11.23
CA LEU A 176 0.28 9.17 10.48
C LEU A 176 1.35 9.33 9.39
N HIS A 177 1.48 10.52 8.78
CA HIS A 177 2.60 10.79 7.86
C HIS A 177 3.93 10.72 8.58
N GLN A 178 4.02 11.25 9.80
CA GLN A 178 5.25 11.21 10.60
C GLN A 178 5.63 9.79 11.01
N VAL A 179 4.65 8.95 11.38
CA VAL A 179 4.89 7.52 11.65
C VAL A 179 5.47 6.81 10.42
N ALA A 180 4.95 7.10 9.22
CA ALA A 180 5.48 6.54 7.98
C ALA A 180 6.93 6.99 7.70
N LEU A 181 7.30 8.20 8.11
CA LEU A 181 8.64 8.75 7.91
C LEU A 181 9.64 8.29 8.99
N GLY A 182 9.16 7.90 10.17
CA GLY A 182 10.01 7.66 11.34
C GLY A 182 10.87 6.40 11.27
N HIS A 183 11.82 6.29 12.22
CA HIS A 183 12.88 5.27 12.21
C HIS A 183 12.60 4.03 13.08
N GLY A 184 11.44 3.94 13.72
CA GLY A 184 11.12 2.82 14.62
C GLY A 184 10.81 1.48 13.91
N ASP A 185 10.70 0.44 14.72
CA ASP A 185 10.43 -0.94 14.29
C ASP A 185 9.07 -1.07 13.59
N ASP A 186 8.95 -2.06 12.72
CA ASP A 186 7.72 -2.29 11.95
C ASP A 186 6.51 -2.61 12.85
N THR A 187 6.73 -3.36 13.94
CA THR A 187 5.65 -3.71 14.88
C THR A 187 5.20 -2.51 15.70
N GLU A 188 6.13 -1.68 16.16
CA GLU A 188 5.82 -0.47 16.91
C GLU A 188 5.16 0.60 16.02
N LYS A 189 5.58 0.71 14.76
CA LYS A 189 4.91 1.53 13.73
C LYS A 189 3.47 1.13 13.54
N LEU A 190 3.22 -0.16 13.38
CA LEU A 190 1.86 -0.68 13.25
C LEU A 190 1.03 -0.38 14.49
N GLN A 191 1.55 -0.67 15.69
CA GLN A 191 0.85 -0.38 16.95
C GLN A 191 0.55 1.11 17.12
N MET A 192 1.50 1.98 16.77
CA MET A 192 1.29 3.43 16.82
C MET A 192 0.23 3.88 15.81
N ALA A 193 0.24 3.34 14.60
CA ALA A 193 -0.80 3.62 13.60
C ALA A 193 -2.18 3.13 14.07
N GLU A 194 -2.28 1.91 14.59
CA GLU A 194 -3.52 1.34 15.17
C GLU A 194 -4.06 2.23 16.30
N ARG A 195 -3.17 2.70 17.18
CA ARG A 195 -3.54 3.59 18.28
C ARG A 195 -4.05 4.94 17.77
N LEU A 196 -3.33 5.59 16.84
CA LEU A 196 -3.72 6.89 16.29
C LEU A 196 -5.07 6.80 15.56
N VAL A 197 -5.26 5.76 14.74
CA VAL A 197 -6.52 5.53 14.02
C VAL A 197 -7.67 5.20 14.98
N GLY A 198 -7.40 4.43 16.04
CA GLY A 198 -8.37 4.13 17.08
C GLY A 198 -8.80 5.35 17.90
N MET A 199 -7.92 6.35 18.03
CA MET A 199 -8.24 7.63 18.68
C MET A 199 -8.98 8.58 17.75
N GLU A 200 -8.53 8.73 16.50
CA GLU A 200 -9.11 9.64 15.52
C GLU A 200 -9.06 9.01 14.10
N PRO A 201 -10.16 8.40 13.63
CA PRO A 201 -10.24 7.77 12.31
C PRO A 201 -10.00 8.73 11.13
N ALA A 202 -10.30 10.02 11.32
CA ALA A 202 -10.13 11.04 10.27
C ALA A 202 -8.67 11.20 9.81
N LEU A 203 -7.70 10.85 10.67
CA LEU A 203 -6.27 10.92 10.38
C LEU A 203 -5.87 10.15 9.11
N VAL A 204 -6.59 9.07 8.79
CA VAL A 204 -6.33 8.20 7.62
C VAL A 204 -6.47 8.94 6.29
N THR A 205 -7.27 10.00 6.24
CA THR A 205 -7.53 10.78 5.02
C THR A 205 -6.86 12.15 5.01
N GLU A 206 -6.04 12.44 6.03
CA GLU A 206 -5.34 13.72 6.12
C GLU A 206 -4.35 13.91 4.97
N LEU A 207 -4.23 15.16 4.53
CA LEU A 207 -3.38 15.53 3.41
C LEU A 207 -2.13 16.26 3.93
N ASP A 208 -0.97 15.85 3.43
CA ASP A 208 0.28 16.57 3.69
C ASP A 208 0.46 17.77 2.73
N GLU A 209 1.64 18.41 2.79
CA GLU A 209 1.97 19.55 1.91
C GLU A 209 1.98 19.21 0.41
N ARG A 210 2.05 17.93 0.06
CA ARG A 210 1.99 17.42 -1.32
C ARG A 210 0.62 16.82 -1.65
N GLN A 211 -0.41 17.08 -0.84
CA GLN A 211 -1.73 16.44 -0.97
C GLN A 211 -1.68 14.91 -0.87
N ARG A 212 -0.69 14.35 -0.19
CA ARG A 212 -0.59 12.90 0.02
C ARG A 212 -1.39 12.50 1.25
N GLN A 213 -2.19 11.45 1.12
CA GLN A 213 -2.70 10.69 2.26
C GLN A 213 -1.61 9.80 2.88
N PRO A 214 -1.73 9.39 4.17
CA PRO A 214 -0.78 8.48 4.82
C PRO A 214 -0.46 7.23 4.02
N ILE A 215 -1.45 6.64 3.33
CA ILE A 215 -1.25 5.45 2.49
C ILE A 215 -0.16 5.68 1.42
N HIS A 216 -0.03 6.88 0.84
CA HIS A 216 1.00 7.16 -0.17
C HIS A 216 2.41 7.00 0.42
N LEU A 217 2.59 7.42 1.67
CA LEU A 217 3.87 7.31 2.36
C LEU A 217 4.16 5.88 2.80
N PHE A 218 3.17 5.15 3.29
CA PHE A 218 3.31 3.74 3.61
C PHE A 218 3.46 2.84 2.39
N CYS A 219 3.01 3.27 1.20
CA CYS A 219 3.32 2.59 -0.05
C CYS A 219 4.74 2.91 -0.54
N ARG A 220 5.20 4.16 -0.40
CA ARG A 220 6.57 4.56 -0.78
C ARG A 220 7.64 4.06 0.21
N ARG A 221 7.26 3.87 1.47
CA ARG A 221 8.09 3.31 2.54
C ARG A 221 7.33 2.18 3.24
N PRO A 222 7.15 1.04 2.58
CA PRO A 222 6.45 -0.10 3.16
C PRO A 222 7.17 -0.57 4.42
N LEU A 223 6.46 -1.16 5.38
CA LEU A 223 7.09 -1.88 6.48
C LEU A 223 7.91 -3.06 5.93
N GLY A 224 9.01 -3.41 6.60
CA GLY A 224 9.86 -4.54 6.19
C GLY A 224 9.17 -5.88 6.36
N ASP A 225 8.40 -6.05 7.45
CA ASP A 225 7.56 -7.22 7.66
C ASP A 225 6.26 -7.15 6.82
N ALA A 226 6.04 -8.18 6.00
CA ALA A 226 4.89 -8.24 5.08
C ALA A 226 3.56 -8.36 5.81
N SER A 227 3.52 -9.03 6.97
CA SER A 227 2.30 -9.16 7.78
C SER A 227 1.91 -7.81 8.39
N CYS A 228 2.89 -7.09 8.93
CA CYS A 228 2.69 -5.74 9.44
C CYS A 228 2.26 -4.78 8.34
N GLN A 229 2.89 -4.82 7.16
CA GLN A 229 2.50 -4.00 6.02
C GLN A 229 1.05 -4.29 5.59
N GLY A 230 0.69 -5.57 5.46
CA GLY A 230 -0.67 -5.96 5.08
C GLY A 230 -1.72 -5.47 6.09
N ARG A 231 -1.47 -5.67 7.39
CA ARG A 231 -2.36 -5.18 8.46
C ARG A 231 -2.48 -3.66 8.47
N LEU A 232 -1.38 -2.95 8.25
CA LEU A 232 -1.38 -1.50 8.20
C LEU A 232 -2.19 -0.97 7.02
N LEU A 233 -1.98 -1.53 5.82
CA LEU A 233 -2.75 -1.14 4.64
C LEU A 233 -4.24 -1.46 4.82
N GLU A 234 -4.57 -2.61 5.43
CA GLU A 234 -5.94 -2.98 5.76
C GLU A 234 -6.60 -2.03 6.76
N LEU A 235 -5.87 -1.59 7.79
CA LEU A 235 -6.33 -0.57 8.74
C LEU A 235 -6.68 0.74 8.02
N LEU A 236 -5.81 1.21 7.13
CA LEU A 236 -6.06 2.43 6.36
C LEU A 236 -7.24 2.27 5.40
N TYR A 237 -7.36 1.11 4.74
CA TYR A 237 -8.46 0.83 3.80
C TYR A 237 -9.82 0.71 4.48
N SER A 238 -9.90 -0.09 5.55
CA SER A 238 -11.15 -0.32 6.28
C SER A 238 -11.66 0.95 6.94
N THR A 239 -10.76 1.84 7.35
CA THR A 239 -11.12 3.11 7.99
C THR A 239 -11.45 4.22 6.98
N GLY A 240 -10.63 4.41 5.94
CA GLY A 240 -10.81 5.49 4.97
C GLY A 240 -11.64 5.12 3.74
N GLY A 241 -11.95 3.83 3.56
CA GLY A 241 -12.72 3.28 2.45
C GLY A 241 -11.94 3.15 1.14
N GLY A 242 -12.60 2.60 0.11
CA GLY A 242 -11.97 2.32 -1.20
C GLY A 242 -11.39 3.53 -1.92
N ARG A 243 -11.85 4.76 -1.61
CA ARG A 243 -11.28 6.00 -2.20
C ARG A 243 -9.80 6.22 -1.85
N VAL A 244 -9.31 5.60 -0.77
CA VAL A 244 -7.93 5.77 -0.30
C VAL A 244 -6.93 5.18 -1.29
N VAL A 245 -7.28 4.08 -1.97
CA VAL A 245 -6.39 3.46 -2.98
C VAL A 245 -6.36 4.23 -4.31
N ASP A 246 -7.37 5.07 -4.55
CA ASP A 246 -7.51 5.89 -5.76
C ASP A 246 -7.09 7.35 -5.57
N ALA A 247 -6.76 7.75 -4.35
CA ALA A 247 -6.39 9.12 -4.03
C ALA A 247 -5.17 9.56 -4.88
N LYS A 248 -5.18 10.81 -5.35
CA LYS A 248 -4.08 11.39 -6.11
C LYS A 248 -3.42 12.51 -5.32
N ASP A 249 -2.11 12.55 -5.34
CA ASP A 249 -1.33 13.64 -4.77
C ASP A 249 -1.17 14.83 -5.74
N ASN A 250 -0.39 15.86 -5.36
CA ASN A 250 -0.10 17.03 -6.19
C ASN A 250 0.64 16.72 -7.50
N HIS A 251 1.20 15.53 -7.64
CA HIS A 251 1.82 15.05 -8.86
C HIS A 251 0.90 14.09 -9.61
N GLU A 252 -0.39 14.08 -9.28
CA GLU A 252 -1.39 13.14 -9.78
C GLU A 252 -1.01 11.67 -9.54
N SER A 253 -0.06 11.41 -8.63
CA SER A 253 0.43 10.08 -8.31
C SER A 253 -0.52 9.41 -7.33
N SER A 254 -0.95 8.20 -7.67
CA SER A 254 -1.73 7.34 -6.76
C SER A 254 -0.84 6.57 -5.78
N PRO A 255 -1.40 5.92 -4.75
CA PRO A 255 -0.64 5.00 -3.89
C PRO A 255 0.12 3.93 -4.68
N LEU A 256 -0.43 3.47 -5.81
CA LEU A 256 0.24 2.51 -6.69
C LEU A 256 1.48 3.10 -7.39
N HIS A 257 1.46 4.39 -7.77
CA HIS A 257 2.65 5.08 -8.25
C HIS A 257 3.71 5.20 -7.15
N CYS A 258 3.28 5.52 -5.91
CA CYS A 258 4.16 5.59 -4.75
C CYS A 258 4.81 4.23 -4.41
N ALA A 259 4.05 3.14 -4.51
CA ALA A 259 4.57 1.77 -4.34
C ALA A 259 5.61 1.41 -5.41
N ALA A 260 5.39 1.84 -6.66
CA ALA A 260 6.37 1.67 -7.73
C ALA A 260 7.67 2.48 -7.53
N GLU A 261 7.64 3.52 -6.70
CA GLU A 261 8.81 4.30 -6.28
C GLU A 261 9.32 3.93 -4.88
N ALA A 262 8.93 2.76 -4.36
CA ALA A 262 9.28 2.37 -3.01
C ALA A 262 10.80 2.33 -2.79
N VAL A 263 11.23 2.80 -1.61
CA VAL A 263 12.65 2.83 -1.21
C VAL A 263 13.18 1.48 -0.74
N ARG A 264 12.30 0.47 -0.70
CA ARG A 264 12.63 -0.91 -0.37
C ARG A 264 11.71 -1.83 -1.16
N SER A 265 12.20 -3.02 -1.50
CA SER A 265 11.38 -4.04 -2.15
C SER A 265 10.44 -4.62 -1.11
N ASP A 266 9.14 -4.52 -1.35
CA ASP A 266 8.16 -5.34 -0.66
C ASP A 266 7.28 -6.05 -1.69
N LYS A 267 6.99 -7.33 -1.46
CA LYS A 267 6.23 -8.14 -2.41
C LYS A 267 4.72 -8.06 -2.19
N ALA A 268 4.27 -7.33 -1.16
CA ALA A 268 2.89 -7.35 -0.68
C ALA A 268 2.09 -6.11 -1.10
N THR A 269 2.69 -4.91 -1.09
CA THR A 269 1.95 -3.65 -1.29
C THR A 269 1.31 -3.54 -2.66
N ILE A 270 2.04 -3.84 -3.74
CA ILE A 270 1.48 -3.75 -5.09
C ILE A 270 0.34 -4.76 -5.30
N PRO A 271 0.48 -6.07 -4.98
CA PRO A 271 -0.64 -7.00 -5.02
C PRO A 271 -1.84 -6.55 -4.19
N TRP A 272 -1.61 -6.16 -2.93
CA TRP A 272 -2.68 -5.73 -2.04
C TRP A 272 -3.43 -4.52 -2.61
N LEU A 273 -2.72 -3.52 -3.16
CA LEU A 273 -3.36 -2.37 -3.81
C LEU A 273 -4.20 -2.79 -5.01
N CYS A 274 -3.69 -3.73 -5.82
CA CYS A 274 -4.40 -4.22 -7.00
C CYS A 274 -5.69 -4.97 -6.63
N GLU A 275 -5.61 -5.86 -5.65
CA GLU A 275 -6.75 -6.63 -5.09
C GLU A 275 -7.82 -5.74 -4.46
N ARG A 276 -7.44 -4.56 -3.96
CA ARG A 276 -8.35 -3.56 -3.36
C ARG A 276 -8.87 -2.49 -4.33
N GLY A 277 -8.72 -2.72 -5.64
CA GLY A 277 -9.27 -1.86 -6.70
C GLY A 277 -8.24 -1.12 -7.55
N GLY A 278 -6.97 -1.10 -7.13
CA GLY A 278 -5.89 -0.42 -7.86
C GLY A 278 -5.61 -1.02 -9.25
N ALA A 279 -5.99 -2.28 -9.50
CA ALA A 279 -5.81 -2.93 -10.81
C ALA A 279 -6.57 -2.18 -11.92
N ALA A 280 -7.74 -1.62 -11.61
CA ALA A 280 -8.55 -0.85 -12.56
C ALA A 280 -7.84 0.42 -13.06
N ARG A 281 -6.81 0.90 -12.35
CA ARG A 281 -6.03 2.11 -12.67
C ARG A 281 -4.53 1.82 -12.82
N ILE A 282 -4.14 0.56 -13.03
CA ILE A 282 -2.72 0.18 -13.09
C ILE A 282 -1.93 0.84 -14.23
N ASN A 283 -2.62 1.37 -15.25
CA ASN A 283 -2.02 2.10 -16.37
C ASN A 283 -2.33 3.61 -16.33
N ASP A 284 -2.97 4.12 -15.28
CA ASP A 284 -3.12 5.57 -15.09
C ASP A 284 -1.73 6.21 -15.11
N ARG A 285 -1.64 7.39 -15.72
CA ARG A 285 -0.41 8.18 -15.71
C ARG A 285 -0.46 9.20 -14.58
N ASP A 286 0.69 9.41 -13.96
CA ASP A 286 0.93 10.57 -13.09
C ASP A 286 1.06 11.86 -13.92
N GLY A 287 1.26 12.99 -13.22
CA GLY A 287 1.46 14.31 -13.82
C GLY A 287 2.76 14.43 -14.62
N ARG A 288 3.64 13.43 -14.58
CA ARG A 288 4.85 13.30 -15.42
C ARG A 288 4.65 12.32 -16.57
N ARG A 289 3.39 11.94 -16.85
CA ARG A 289 3.01 10.97 -17.88
C ARG A 289 3.62 9.58 -17.69
N SER A 290 4.01 9.22 -16.47
CA SER A 290 4.58 7.93 -16.13
C SER A 290 3.51 7.02 -15.53
N THR A 291 3.43 5.78 -16.03
CA THR A 291 2.62 4.73 -15.40
C THR A 291 3.37 4.13 -14.20
N PRO A 292 2.68 3.47 -13.25
CA PRO A 292 3.33 2.73 -12.18
C PRO A 292 4.40 1.75 -12.71
N LEU A 293 4.11 1.03 -13.80
CA LEU A 293 5.08 0.10 -14.41
C LEU A 293 6.34 0.82 -14.91
N LYS A 294 6.20 2.03 -15.47
CA LYS A 294 7.33 2.84 -15.93
C LYS A 294 8.20 3.32 -14.77
N LEU A 295 7.60 3.73 -13.66
CA LEU A 295 8.31 4.12 -12.44
C LEU A 295 9.05 2.91 -11.84
N ALA A 296 8.35 1.77 -11.74
CA ALA A 296 8.89 0.53 -11.21
C ALA A 296 10.12 0.04 -12.00
N ALA A 297 10.07 0.15 -13.33
CA ALA A 297 11.17 -0.25 -14.19
C ALA A 297 12.42 0.62 -14.04
N ARG A 298 12.26 1.90 -13.65
CA ARG A 298 13.37 2.82 -13.34
C ARG A 298 13.96 2.57 -11.96
N ASN A 299 13.22 1.95 -11.06
CA ASN A 299 13.63 1.64 -9.70
C ASN A 299 14.39 0.30 -9.62
N VAL A 300 15.53 0.21 -10.31
CA VAL A 300 16.31 -1.03 -10.47
C VAL A 300 16.85 -1.59 -9.14
N TYR A 301 17.03 -0.72 -8.14
CA TYR A 301 17.60 -1.12 -6.85
C TYR A 301 16.59 -1.78 -5.90
N HIS A 302 15.30 -1.46 -6.05
CA HIS A 302 14.28 -1.89 -5.10
C HIS A 302 13.16 -2.70 -5.75
N ILE A 303 13.08 -2.75 -7.08
CA ILE A 303 12.06 -3.49 -7.79
C ILE A 303 12.72 -4.43 -8.77
N ASP A 304 12.55 -5.73 -8.53
CA ASP A 304 13.05 -6.79 -9.40
C ASP A 304 12.10 -7.05 -10.59
N ASP A 305 12.58 -7.86 -11.54
CA ASP A 305 11.77 -8.25 -12.70
C ASP A 305 10.56 -9.11 -12.29
N GLY A 306 10.59 -9.74 -11.12
CA GLY A 306 9.47 -10.50 -10.58
C GLY A 306 8.29 -9.58 -10.29
N MET A 307 8.54 -8.45 -9.63
CA MET A 307 7.52 -7.46 -9.34
C MET A 307 6.97 -6.80 -10.62
N LEU A 308 7.82 -6.51 -11.61
CA LEU A 308 7.34 -6.03 -12.91
C LEU A 308 6.35 -7.02 -13.56
N ARG A 309 6.64 -8.33 -13.48
CA ARG A 309 5.73 -9.37 -13.96
C ARG A 309 4.47 -9.47 -13.12
N THR A 310 4.54 -9.30 -11.80
CA THR A 310 3.37 -9.21 -10.92
C THR A 310 2.44 -8.08 -11.36
N MET A 311 2.97 -6.88 -11.65
CA MET A 311 2.16 -5.78 -12.19
C MET A 311 1.52 -6.15 -13.54
N MET A 312 2.23 -6.88 -14.42
CA MET A 312 1.69 -7.35 -15.69
C MET A 312 0.56 -8.38 -15.51
N LYS A 313 0.62 -9.22 -14.47
CA LYS A 313 -0.49 -10.13 -14.09
C LYS A 313 -1.75 -9.38 -13.66
N TYR A 314 -1.61 -8.15 -13.19
CA TYR A 314 -2.73 -7.24 -12.88
C TYR A 314 -3.10 -6.33 -14.06
N GLY A 315 -2.57 -6.60 -15.26
CA GLY A 315 -2.94 -5.87 -16.48
C GLY A 315 -2.07 -4.66 -16.82
N ALA A 316 -0.91 -4.48 -16.17
CA ALA A 316 0.02 -3.41 -16.53
C ALA A 316 0.62 -3.61 -17.93
N VAL A 317 0.57 -2.56 -18.76
CA VAL A 317 1.14 -2.58 -20.12
C VAL A 317 2.39 -1.71 -20.24
N PRO A 318 3.42 -2.15 -20.99
CA PRO A 318 4.58 -1.32 -21.24
C PRO A 318 4.23 -0.20 -22.22
N THR A 319 4.10 1.04 -21.74
CA THR A 319 3.87 2.21 -22.60
C THR A 319 5.16 2.64 -23.30
N LEU A 320 5.45 2.03 -24.46
CA LEU A 320 6.69 2.25 -25.23
C LEU A 320 6.64 3.41 -26.24
N ARG A 321 5.45 3.95 -26.58
CA ARG A 321 5.25 4.85 -27.73
C ARG A 321 5.37 6.36 -27.42
N ASP A 322 5.25 6.79 -26.17
CA ASP A 322 5.04 8.21 -25.83
C ASP A 322 6.31 9.01 -25.52
N SER A 323 7.47 8.71 -26.12
CA SER A 323 8.72 9.40 -25.75
C SER A 323 9.44 10.10 -26.92
N PRO A 324 8.87 11.18 -27.50
CA PRO A 324 9.61 12.08 -28.38
C PRO A 324 10.58 13.01 -27.61
N ASP A 325 10.42 13.18 -26.29
CA ASP A 325 11.27 14.08 -25.47
C ASP A 325 12.49 13.38 -24.82
N LEU A 326 12.93 12.27 -25.39
CA LEU A 326 14.13 11.54 -24.98
C LEU A 326 15.38 12.31 -25.39
N ILE A 327 15.79 13.28 -24.56
CA ILE A 327 17.22 13.56 -24.43
C ILE A 327 17.86 12.23 -23.96
N PRO A 328 18.82 11.63 -24.70
CA PRO A 328 19.37 10.33 -24.36
C PRO A 328 20.22 10.45 -23.10
N HIS A 329 19.63 10.17 -21.93
CA HIS A 329 20.39 9.91 -20.71
C HIS A 329 20.68 8.39 -20.64
N PRO A 330 21.92 7.96 -20.34
CA PRO A 330 22.32 6.54 -20.35
C PRO A 330 21.49 5.60 -19.47
N TYR A 331 20.71 6.11 -18.51
CA TYR A 331 19.79 5.33 -17.66
C TYR A 331 18.41 5.05 -18.29
N HIS A 332 18.05 5.66 -19.43
CA HIS A 332 16.72 5.51 -20.04
C HIS A 332 16.55 4.24 -20.88
N SER A 333 17.64 3.56 -21.27
CA SER A 333 17.60 2.31 -22.03
C SER A 333 17.35 1.09 -21.14
N GLU A 334 17.84 1.09 -19.90
CA GLU A 334 17.76 -0.06 -19.01
C GLU A 334 16.33 -0.34 -18.56
N GLY A 335 15.58 0.67 -18.10
CA GLY A 335 14.19 0.48 -17.68
C GLY A 335 13.28 0.01 -18.82
N VAL A 336 13.46 0.53 -20.03
CA VAL A 336 12.71 0.07 -21.22
C VAL A 336 13.07 -1.37 -21.58
N SER A 337 14.36 -1.71 -21.56
CA SER A 337 14.83 -3.07 -21.81
C SER A 337 14.27 -4.06 -20.79
N ARG A 338 14.28 -3.69 -19.50
CA ARG A 338 13.70 -4.48 -18.40
C ARG A 338 12.20 -4.71 -18.58
N MET A 339 11.44 -3.65 -18.89
CA MET A 339 10.00 -3.76 -19.21
C MET A 339 9.77 -4.73 -20.37
N CYS A 340 10.49 -4.57 -21.49
CA CYS A 340 10.35 -5.44 -22.66
C CYS A 340 10.73 -6.89 -22.35
N SER A 341 11.80 -7.11 -21.59
CA SER A 341 12.25 -8.45 -21.20
C SER A 341 11.25 -9.13 -20.27
N ALA A 342 10.78 -8.42 -19.24
CA ALA A 342 9.76 -8.90 -18.31
C ALA A 342 8.43 -9.18 -19.02
N TYR A 343 8.01 -8.29 -19.93
CA TYR A 343 6.75 -8.45 -20.68
C TYR A 343 6.81 -9.61 -21.66
N ARG A 344 7.94 -9.79 -22.36
CA ARG A 344 8.16 -10.97 -23.21
C ARG A 344 8.06 -12.25 -22.38
N ARG A 345 8.72 -12.30 -21.22
CA ARG A 345 8.67 -13.46 -20.33
C ARG A 345 7.24 -13.72 -19.82
N PHE A 346 6.52 -12.66 -19.44
CA PHE A 346 5.11 -12.75 -19.05
C PHE A 346 4.25 -13.36 -20.16
N LEU A 347 4.36 -12.85 -21.40
CA LEU A 347 3.63 -13.39 -22.54
C LEU A 347 4.01 -14.86 -22.81
N ASP A 348 5.29 -15.18 -22.89
CA ASP A 348 5.77 -16.53 -23.26
C ASP A 348 5.46 -17.61 -22.19
N THR A 349 5.46 -17.25 -20.90
CA THR A 349 5.46 -18.25 -19.81
C THR A 349 4.34 -18.10 -18.80
N GLU A 350 3.80 -16.90 -18.57
CA GLU A 350 2.90 -16.65 -17.43
C GLU A 350 1.45 -16.36 -17.85
N LEU A 351 1.20 -15.85 -19.06
CA LEU A 351 -0.15 -15.47 -19.48
C LEU A 351 -1.10 -16.68 -19.60
N ALA A 352 -0.68 -17.78 -20.24
CA ALA A 352 -1.55 -18.95 -20.39
C ALA A 352 -1.86 -19.63 -19.03
N PRO A 353 -0.87 -19.83 -18.13
CA PRO A 353 -1.17 -20.23 -16.75
C PRO A 353 -2.09 -19.25 -16.03
N LEU A 354 -1.88 -17.93 -16.17
CA LEU A 354 -2.71 -16.91 -15.54
C LEU A 354 -4.18 -17.00 -15.99
N VAL A 355 -4.45 -17.23 -17.27
CA VAL A 355 -5.82 -17.43 -17.77
C VAL A 355 -6.47 -18.66 -17.10
N LYS A 356 -5.72 -19.76 -16.94
CA LYS A 356 -6.23 -20.96 -16.27
C LYS A 356 -6.46 -20.75 -14.78
N GLU A 357 -5.53 -20.07 -14.10
CA GLU A 357 -5.64 -19.67 -12.70
C GLU A 357 -6.87 -18.78 -12.50
N THR A 358 -7.04 -17.75 -13.32
CA THR A 358 -8.20 -16.84 -13.29
C THR A 358 -9.53 -17.60 -13.43
N ILE A 359 -9.61 -18.57 -14.34
CA ILE A 359 -10.82 -19.40 -14.52
C ILE A 359 -11.07 -20.26 -13.29
N ASN A 360 -10.02 -20.87 -12.73
CA ASN A 360 -10.14 -21.71 -11.55
C ASN A 360 -10.58 -20.90 -10.33
N ASP A 361 -10.01 -19.70 -10.13
CA ASP A 361 -10.35 -18.79 -9.04
C ASP A 361 -11.80 -18.31 -9.16
N ALA A 362 -12.24 -17.98 -10.38
CA ALA A 362 -13.62 -17.57 -10.64
C ALA A 362 -14.65 -18.67 -10.33
N LEU A 363 -14.29 -19.94 -10.56
CA LEU A 363 -15.12 -21.11 -10.29
C LEU A 363 -14.93 -21.67 -8.87
N LEU A 364 -13.94 -21.20 -8.11
CA LEU A 364 -13.55 -21.78 -6.82
C LEU A 364 -14.67 -21.67 -5.78
N SER A 365 -15.32 -20.51 -5.69
CA SER A 365 -16.45 -20.29 -4.78
C SER A 365 -17.58 -21.30 -5.03
N ALA A 366 -17.95 -21.48 -6.29
CA ALA A 366 -18.98 -22.44 -6.70
C ALA A 366 -18.56 -23.89 -6.38
N ARG A 367 -17.31 -24.28 -6.68
CA ARG A 367 -16.79 -25.63 -6.37
C ARG A 367 -16.79 -25.92 -4.87
N SER A 368 -16.34 -24.97 -4.05
CA SER A 368 -16.32 -25.14 -2.60
C SER A 368 -17.73 -25.29 -2.02
N ILE A 369 -18.69 -24.50 -2.50
CA ILE A 369 -20.07 -24.54 -2.01
C ILE A 369 -20.79 -25.80 -2.49
N ALA A 370 -20.58 -26.21 -3.75
CA ALA A 370 -21.11 -27.48 -4.26
C ALA A 370 -20.67 -28.65 -3.38
N ARG A 371 -19.38 -28.73 -3.03
CA ARG A 371 -18.86 -29.77 -2.12
C ARG A 371 -19.49 -29.71 -0.72
N VAL A 372 -19.75 -28.52 -0.19
CA VAL A 372 -20.46 -28.38 1.09
C VAL A 372 -21.88 -28.92 0.97
N LEU A 373 -22.62 -28.55 -0.09
CA LEU A 373 -23.99 -29.02 -0.34
C LEU A 373 -24.06 -30.54 -0.53
N GLU A 374 -23.08 -31.13 -1.23
CA GLU A 374 -22.93 -32.58 -1.39
C GLU A 374 -22.70 -33.30 -0.06
N SER A 375 -22.04 -32.65 0.91
CA SER A 375 -21.75 -33.22 2.24
C SER A 375 -22.90 -33.10 3.25
N LEU A 376 -23.97 -32.36 2.93
CA LEU A 376 -25.11 -32.20 3.82
C LEU A 376 -25.99 -33.46 3.79
N ASP A 377 -26.37 -33.95 4.97
CA ASP A 377 -27.36 -35.01 5.08
C ASP A 377 -28.70 -34.52 4.51
N SER A 378 -29.33 -35.35 3.68
CA SER A 378 -30.69 -35.06 3.20
C SER A 378 -31.65 -34.96 4.39
N PRO A 379 -32.56 -33.96 4.43
CA PRO A 379 -33.50 -33.82 5.53
C PRO A 379 -34.33 -35.10 5.66
N LEU A 380 -34.27 -35.73 6.84
CA LEU A 380 -35.07 -36.90 7.17
C LEU A 380 -36.56 -36.56 7.02
N PRO A 381 -37.38 -37.42 6.39
CA PRO A 381 -38.82 -37.21 6.34
C PRO A 381 -39.36 -37.12 7.77
N ALA A 382 -40.24 -36.15 8.04
CA ALA A 382 -40.84 -35.96 9.36
C ALA A 382 -41.71 -37.15 9.81
N ASP A 383 -42.08 -38.05 8.89
CA ASP A 383 -42.97 -39.18 9.13
C ASP A 383 -42.47 -40.44 8.38
N PRO A 384 -42.39 -41.64 9.02
CA PRO A 384 -41.82 -42.87 8.42
C PRO A 384 -42.50 -43.40 7.15
N GLY A 385 -43.68 -42.88 6.79
CA GLY A 385 -44.44 -43.23 5.58
C GLY A 385 -44.50 -42.13 4.52
N SER A 386 -43.84 -40.98 4.74
CA SER A 386 -43.82 -39.88 3.78
C SER A 386 -42.77 -40.10 2.69
N PRO A 387 -43.07 -39.82 1.40
CA PRO A 387 -42.08 -39.96 0.34
C PRO A 387 -40.89 -39.05 0.63
N PRO A 388 -39.65 -39.49 0.35
CA PRO A 388 -38.47 -38.64 0.52
C PRO A 388 -38.66 -37.34 -0.29
N PRO A 389 -38.06 -36.22 0.15
CA PRO A 389 -38.15 -34.97 -0.58
C PRO A 389 -37.73 -35.19 -2.06
N PRO A 390 -38.43 -34.57 -3.03
CA PRO A 390 -38.22 -34.85 -4.45
C PRO A 390 -36.80 -34.50 -4.96
N PHE A 391 -36.04 -33.73 -4.19
CA PHE A 391 -34.69 -33.30 -4.52
C PHE A 391 -33.78 -33.43 -3.28
N PRO A 392 -32.92 -34.46 -3.23
CA PRO A 392 -31.89 -34.58 -2.20
C PRO A 392 -30.92 -33.39 -2.34
N ILE A 393 -30.63 -32.67 -1.25
CA ILE A 393 -29.67 -31.54 -1.29
C ILE A 393 -28.25 -32.03 -1.64
N ASN A 394 -27.96 -33.29 -1.32
CA ASN A 394 -26.71 -33.98 -1.63
C ASN A 394 -26.61 -34.51 -3.08
N ASP A 395 -27.57 -34.21 -3.96
CA ASP A 395 -27.45 -34.48 -5.39
C ASP A 395 -26.37 -33.54 -6.01
N PRO A 396 -25.26 -34.06 -6.57
CA PRO A 396 -24.20 -33.24 -7.15
C PRO A 396 -24.68 -32.27 -8.24
N VAL A 397 -25.70 -32.64 -9.01
CA VAL A 397 -26.26 -31.80 -10.08
C VAL A 397 -27.04 -30.63 -9.48
N LEU A 398 -27.83 -30.88 -8.44
CA LEU A 398 -28.58 -29.84 -7.73
C LEU A 398 -27.62 -28.92 -6.96
N ALA A 399 -26.64 -29.50 -6.27
CA ALA A 399 -25.59 -28.79 -5.54
C ALA A 399 -24.80 -27.84 -6.45
N TRP A 400 -24.34 -28.33 -7.62
CA TRP A 400 -23.66 -27.49 -8.61
C TRP A 400 -24.58 -26.41 -9.17
N ARG A 401 -25.84 -26.73 -9.51
CA ARG A 401 -26.79 -25.71 -10.00
C ARG A 401 -27.00 -24.59 -9.00
N ILE A 402 -27.14 -24.90 -7.70
CA ILE A 402 -27.25 -23.89 -6.64
C ILE A 402 -25.94 -23.10 -6.53
N ALA A 403 -24.80 -23.79 -6.51
CA ALA A 403 -23.50 -23.15 -6.35
C ALA A 403 -23.07 -22.31 -7.56
N SER A 404 -23.56 -22.62 -8.77
CA SER A 404 -23.27 -21.89 -10.00
C SER A 404 -23.72 -20.42 -9.96
N PHE A 405 -24.73 -20.10 -9.15
CA PHE A 405 -25.16 -18.72 -8.90
C PHE A 405 -24.15 -17.90 -8.11
N LEU A 406 -23.17 -18.56 -7.48
CA LEU A 406 -22.15 -17.95 -6.63
C LEU A 406 -20.79 -17.88 -7.31
N VAL A 407 -20.73 -18.15 -8.62
CA VAL A 407 -19.54 -17.93 -9.45
C VAL A 407 -19.15 -16.47 -9.41
N ASP A 408 -17.86 -16.22 -9.16
CA ASP A 408 -17.31 -14.89 -8.95
C ASP A 408 -16.54 -14.44 -10.19
N SER A 409 -16.98 -13.37 -10.85
CA SER A 409 -16.26 -12.81 -12.01
C SER A 409 -15.13 -11.86 -11.63
N ARG A 410 -15.00 -11.47 -10.36
CA ARG A 410 -13.98 -10.51 -9.89
C ARG A 410 -12.54 -10.91 -10.26
N PRO A 411 -12.11 -12.19 -10.23
CA PRO A 411 -10.77 -12.57 -10.68
C PRO A 411 -10.50 -12.20 -12.15
N VAL A 412 -11.52 -12.23 -13.01
CA VAL A 412 -11.38 -11.85 -14.42
C VAL A 412 -11.11 -10.36 -14.54
N ASP A 413 -11.84 -9.54 -13.80
CA ASP A 413 -11.66 -8.08 -13.79
C ASP A 413 -10.36 -7.64 -13.10
N LEU A 414 -9.87 -8.44 -12.15
CA LEU A 414 -8.61 -8.21 -11.44
C LEU A 414 -7.39 -8.43 -12.35
N HIS A 415 -7.37 -9.52 -13.12
CA HIS A 415 -6.25 -9.88 -13.99
C HIS A 415 -6.35 -9.28 -15.40
N PHE A 416 -7.58 -9.05 -15.88
CA PHE A 416 -7.86 -8.46 -17.18
C PHE A 416 -8.77 -7.22 -17.03
N PRO A 417 -8.31 -6.15 -16.33
CA PRO A 417 -9.09 -4.95 -16.14
C PRO A 417 -9.38 -4.26 -17.48
N VAL A 418 -10.65 -4.03 -17.76
CA VAL A 418 -11.10 -3.34 -18.98
C VAL A 418 -10.96 -1.83 -18.76
N GLN A 419 -9.87 -1.26 -19.24
CA GLN A 419 -9.58 0.18 -19.19
C GLN A 419 -9.84 0.86 -20.56
N ASP A 420 -10.14 2.15 -20.50
CA ASP A 420 -10.24 3.02 -21.68
C ASP A 420 -8.85 3.33 -22.25
N GLY A 421 -8.44 2.61 -23.29
CA GLY A 421 -7.51 3.09 -24.32
C GLY A 421 -6.19 2.34 -24.46
N GLU A 422 -5.78 1.48 -23.51
CA GLU A 422 -4.36 1.09 -23.43
C GLU A 422 -4.04 -0.41 -23.42
N CYS A 423 -5.00 -1.28 -23.08
CA CYS A 423 -4.80 -2.74 -22.97
C CYS A 423 -5.72 -3.57 -23.90
N PRO A 424 -5.39 -3.70 -25.20
CA PRO A 424 -6.09 -4.58 -26.14
C PRO A 424 -6.09 -6.04 -25.67
N LEU A 425 -5.03 -6.48 -25.00
CA LEU A 425 -4.94 -7.83 -24.45
C LEU A 425 -6.07 -8.10 -23.45
N ALA A 426 -6.25 -7.23 -22.46
CA ALA A 426 -7.32 -7.37 -21.47
C ALA A 426 -8.70 -7.25 -22.11
N ARG A 427 -8.91 -6.28 -23.02
CA ARG A 427 -10.19 -6.12 -23.76
C ARG A 427 -10.61 -7.34 -24.56
N ARG A 428 -9.63 -8.09 -25.09
CA ARG A 428 -9.89 -9.32 -25.84
C ARG A 428 -10.11 -10.50 -24.90
N LEU A 429 -9.28 -10.65 -23.88
CA LEU A 429 -9.32 -11.83 -23.01
C LEU A 429 -10.44 -11.76 -21.97
N ASN A 430 -10.75 -10.60 -21.39
CA ASN A 430 -11.80 -10.45 -20.39
C ASN A 430 -13.16 -11.02 -20.87
N PRO A 431 -13.76 -10.58 -22.00
CA PRO A 431 -15.07 -11.10 -22.41
C PRO A 431 -15.04 -12.59 -22.75
N ILE A 432 -13.91 -13.10 -23.26
CA ILE A 432 -13.74 -14.51 -23.62
C ILE A 432 -13.66 -15.39 -22.36
N VAL A 433 -12.86 -14.97 -21.38
CA VAL A 433 -12.69 -15.66 -20.10
C VAL A 433 -13.99 -15.58 -19.30
N SER A 434 -14.62 -14.41 -19.20
CA SER A 434 -15.92 -14.22 -18.56
C SER A 434 -17.01 -15.12 -19.17
N TYR A 435 -17.05 -15.22 -20.50
CA TYR A 435 -17.98 -16.14 -21.15
C TYR A 435 -17.66 -17.61 -20.86
N PHE A 436 -16.38 -17.98 -20.86
CA PHE A 436 -15.97 -19.34 -20.53
C PHE A 436 -16.40 -19.72 -19.11
N VAL A 437 -16.14 -18.84 -18.13
CA VAL A 437 -16.56 -19.00 -16.73
C VAL A 437 -18.08 -19.13 -16.63
N GLY A 438 -18.85 -18.24 -17.28
CA GLY A 438 -20.31 -18.31 -17.28
C GLY A 438 -20.84 -19.57 -17.97
N SER A 439 -20.18 -20.04 -19.02
CA SER A 439 -20.54 -21.29 -19.71
C SER A 439 -20.28 -22.51 -18.84
N ALA A 440 -19.11 -22.56 -18.19
CA ALA A 440 -18.76 -23.62 -17.24
C ALA A 440 -19.73 -23.66 -16.05
N ALA A 441 -20.19 -22.50 -15.57
CA ALA A 441 -21.21 -22.40 -14.54
C ALA A 441 -22.58 -22.93 -15.01
N SER A 442 -22.95 -22.67 -16.27
CA SER A 442 -24.28 -23.01 -16.82
C SER A 442 -24.46 -24.47 -17.25
N LEU A 443 -23.37 -25.23 -17.33
CA LEU A 443 -23.41 -26.61 -17.78
C LEU A 443 -23.56 -27.54 -16.58
N ASP A 444 -24.37 -28.60 -16.76
CA ASP A 444 -24.49 -29.76 -15.87
C ASP A 444 -23.15 -30.55 -15.87
N VAL A 445 -22.04 -29.90 -15.51
CA VAL A 445 -20.71 -30.52 -15.43
C VAL A 445 -20.67 -31.29 -14.13
N ILE A 446 -21.09 -32.55 -14.22
CA ILE A 446 -20.79 -33.59 -13.25
C ILE A 446 -19.28 -33.53 -12.99
N ALA A 447 -18.93 -33.44 -11.72
CA ALA A 447 -17.58 -33.39 -11.22
C ALA A 447 -16.72 -34.52 -11.82
N ASP A 448 -15.92 -34.18 -12.82
CA ASP A 448 -14.69 -34.90 -13.15
C ASP A 448 -13.68 -33.86 -13.65
N GLU A 449 -12.52 -33.84 -13.02
CA GLU A 449 -11.44 -32.86 -13.23
C GLU A 449 -10.96 -32.78 -14.69
N GLY A 450 -11.37 -33.73 -15.56
CA GLY A 450 -11.04 -33.79 -16.98
C GLY A 450 -12.02 -33.16 -17.98
N GLN A 451 -13.22 -32.69 -17.59
CA GLN A 451 -14.22 -32.15 -18.54
C GLN A 451 -14.10 -30.64 -18.84
N VAL A 452 -13.43 -29.86 -18.00
CA VAL A 452 -13.14 -28.43 -18.29
C VAL A 452 -12.23 -28.30 -19.52
N ASP A 453 -11.30 -29.25 -19.70
CA ASP A 453 -10.46 -29.34 -20.90
C ASP A 453 -11.25 -29.69 -22.17
N GLN A 454 -12.34 -30.45 -22.04
CA GLN A 454 -13.23 -30.76 -23.16
C GLN A 454 -14.07 -29.54 -23.53
N LEU A 455 -14.52 -28.77 -22.53
CA LEU A 455 -15.22 -27.51 -22.73
C LEU A 455 -14.34 -26.44 -23.38
N ALA A 456 -13.07 -26.35 -22.94
CA ALA A 456 -12.05 -25.48 -23.51
C ALA A 456 -11.80 -25.74 -25.00
N ARG A 457 -12.14 -26.93 -25.51
CA ARG A 457 -11.97 -27.33 -26.92
C ARG A 457 -13.17 -26.98 -27.81
N GLU A 458 -14.36 -26.76 -27.26
CA GLU A 458 -15.60 -26.69 -28.07
C GLU A 458 -16.40 -25.38 -27.96
N CYS A 459 -16.09 -24.50 -27.01
CA CYS A 459 -16.88 -23.30 -26.71
C CYS A 459 -16.93 -22.23 -27.81
N PHE A 460 -15.86 -22.04 -28.56
CA PHE A 460 -15.72 -20.90 -29.47
C PHE A 460 -15.81 -21.31 -30.94
N VAL A 461 -16.45 -20.49 -31.74
CA VAL A 461 -16.63 -20.67 -33.18
C VAL A 461 -16.32 -19.38 -33.94
N VAL A 462 -15.80 -19.52 -35.15
CA VAL A 462 -15.52 -18.39 -36.04
C VAL A 462 -16.59 -18.29 -37.13
N GLY A 463 -17.28 -17.15 -37.19
CA GLY A 463 -18.18 -16.73 -38.27
C GLY A 463 -19.63 -17.23 -38.20
N SER A 464 -19.88 -18.48 -37.81
CA SER A 464 -21.26 -19.00 -37.68
C SER A 464 -21.33 -20.24 -36.78
N VAL A 465 -22.55 -20.74 -36.53
CA VAL A 465 -22.81 -21.96 -35.75
C VAL A 465 -22.11 -23.20 -36.34
N SER A 466 -22.05 -23.29 -37.68
CA SER A 466 -21.31 -24.32 -38.42
C SER A 466 -19.87 -23.91 -38.74
N GLY A 467 -19.40 -22.82 -38.15
CA GLY A 467 -18.06 -22.28 -38.33
C GLY A 467 -16.98 -23.17 -37.72
N ARG A 468 -15.73 -22.82 -37.96
CA ARG A 468 -14.58 -23.54 -37.41
C ARG A 468 -14.56 -23.36 -35.89
N ARG A 469 -14.49 -24.47 -35.14
CA ARG A 469 -14.27 -24.47 -33.69
C ARG A 469 -12.83 -24.07 -33.36
N VAL A 470 -12.66 -23.25 -32.33
CA VAL A 470 -11.36 -22.77 -31.84
C VAL A 470 -11.33 -23.00 -30.33
N CYS A 471 -10.20 -23.47 -29.80
CA CYS A 471 -10.06 -23.67 -28.37
C CYS A 471 -9.58 -22.38 -27.66
N LEU A 472 -9.78 -22.31 -26.35
CA LEU A 472 -9.32 -21.17 -25.55
C LEU A 472 -7.79 -20.96 -25.68
N ASP A 473 -7.01 -22.04 -25.68
CA ASP A 473 -5.56 -21.97 -25.84
C ASP A 473 -5.17 -21.33 -27.19
N ASP A 474 -5.85 -21.65 -28.29
CA ASP A 474 -5.61 -21.05 -29.61
C ASP A 474 -5.91 -19.54 -29.61
N ILE A 475 -6.94 -19.11 -28.89
CA ILE A 475 -7.33 -17.69 -28.73
C ILE A 475 -6.26 -16.96 -27.92
N VAL A 476 -5.81 -17.52 -26.80
CA VAL A 476 -4.76 -16.93 -25.95
C VAL A 476 -3.46 -16.82 -26.74
N GLN A 477 -3.06 -17.86 -27.47
CA GLN A 477 -1.88 -17.84 -28.33
C GLN A 477 -1.96 -16.78 -29.44
N ARG A 478 -3.16 -16.57 -30.00
CA ARG A 478 -3.39 -15.48 -30.96
C ARG A 478 -3.23 -14.11 -30.30
N ALA A 479 -3.85 -13.89 -29.15
CA ALA A 479 -3.75 -12.64 -28.41
C ALA A 479 -2.29 -12.31 -28.05
N MET A 480 -1.53 -13.30 -27.59
CA MET A 480 -0.09 -13.21 -27.31
C MET A 480 0.72 -12.74 -28.52
N ARG A 481 0.48 -13.30 -29.71
CA ARG A 481 1.25 -12.94 -30.91
C ARG A 481 0.92 -11.55 -31.42
N GLU A 482 -0.35 -11.16 -31.37
CA GLU A 482 -0.75 -9.81 -31.76
C GLU A 482 -0.18 -8.75 -30.79
N GLU A 483 -0.19 -9.03 -29.49
CA GLU A 483 0.40 -8.16 -28.48
C GLU A 483 1.94 -8.12 -28.60
N GLY A 484 2.57 -9.28 -28.84
CA GLY A 484 4.00 -9.36 -29.15
C GLY A 484 4.39 -8.52 -30.38
N ARG A 485 3.60 -8.60 -31.46
CA ARG A 485 3.79 -7.76 -32.65
C ARG A 485 3.62 -6.28 -32.38
N ARG A 486 2.63 -5.89 -31.56
CA ARG A 486 2.38 -4.49 -31.16
C ARG A 486 3.63 -3.84 -30.55
N PHE A 487 4.40 -4.61 -29.78
CA PHE A 487 5.61 -4.15 -29.11
C PHE A 487 6.93 -4.60 -29.78
N GLY A 488 6.88 -5.23 -30.96
CA GLY A 488 8.08 -5.71 -31.66
C GLY A 488 8.81 -6.87 -30.96
N LEU A 489 8.13 -7.59 -30.07
CA LEU A 489 8.66 -8.73 -29.33
C LEU A 489 8.51 -10.02 -30.15
N ARG A 490 9.59 -10.78 -30.33
CA ARG A 490 9.51 -12.15 -30.85
C ARG A 490 9.07 -13.08 -29.72
N VAL A 491 7.76 -13.29 -29.60
CA VAL A 491 7.14 -14.28 -28.71
C VAL A 491 7.30 -15.66 -29.35
N VAL A 492 7.83 -16.64 -28.61
CA VAL A 492 8.17 -17.98 -29.14
C VAL A 492 7.51 -19.07 -28.30
N LYS A 493 6.40 -19.64 -28.79
CA LYS A 493 6.12 -21.10 -28.80
C LYS A 493 4.80 -21.47 -29.51
N GLY A 494 4.83 -22.64 -30.17
CA GLY A 494 3.76 -23.65 -30.14
C GLY A 494 2.51 -23.48 -31.01
N CYS A 495 2.44 -24.28 -32.08
CA CYS A 495 1.27 -24.65 -32.90
C CYS A 495 0.59 -23.59 -33.79
N SER A 496 0.08 -24.09 -34.92
CA SER A 496 -0.67 -23.39 -35.96
C SER A 496 -1.72 -22.45 -35.35
N VAL A 497 -1.51 -21.14 -35.42
CA VAL A 497 -2.59 -20.20 -35.05
C VAL A 497 -3.61 -20.22 -36.16
N VAL A 498 -4.85 -20.51 -35.79
CA VAL A 498 -5.99 -20.34 -36.65
C VAL A 498 -6.13 -18.84 -36.98
N PRO A 499 -6.00 -18.43 -38.25
CA PRO A 499 -6.29 -17.06 -38.62
C PRO A 499 -7.80 -16.82 -38.55
N PHE A 500 -8.23 -15.83 -37.75
CA PHE A 500 -9.60 -15.34 -37.68
C PHE A 500 -9.63 -13.84 -37.39
N ALA A 501 -10.73 -13.14 -37.69
CA ALA A 501 -10.92 -11.74 -37.28
C ALA A 501 -11.61 -11.72 -35.91
N TRP A 502 -11.18 -10.84 -35.00
CA TRP A 502 -11.78 -10.75 -33.65
C TRP A 502 -13.29 -10.46 -33.72
N GLY A 503 -13.75 -9.61 -34.64
CA GLY A 503 -15.19 -9.37 -34.89
C GLY A 503 -15.98 -10.57 -35.45
N HIS A 504 -15.32 -11.66 -35.88
CA HIS A 504 -15.97 -12.91 -36.29
C HIS A 504 -15.91 -13.99 -35.22
N LEU A 505 -15.27 -13.73 -34.08
CA LEU A 505 -15.24 -14.66 -32.96
C LEU A 505 -16.60 -14.62 -32.26
N GLY A 506 -17.18 -15.79 -32.05
CA GLY A 506 -18.41 -15.91 -31.30
C GLY A 506 -18.54 -17.26 -30.64
N VAL A 507 -19.69 -17.47 -30.05
CA VAL A 507 -20.01 -18.63 -29.22
C VAL A 507 -21.36 -19.20 -29.63
N VAL A 508 -21.49 -20.51 -29.51
CA VAL A 508 -22.75 -21.19 -29.85
C VAL A 508 -23.57 -21.34 -28.58
N LYS A 509 -24.65 -20.56 -28.45
CA LYS A 509 -25.63 -20.71 -27.38
C LYS A 509 -26.69 -21.72 -27.79
N ARG A 510 -26.90 -22.75 -26.97
CA ARG A 510 -28.01 -23.69 -27.14
C ARG A 510 -29.28 -23.07 -26.53
N CYS A 511 -30.40 -23.12 -27.26
CA CYS A 511 -31.69 -22.53 -26.87
C CYS A 511 -32.83 -23.57 -27.00
N GLY A 512 -33.75 -23.59 -26.03
CA GLY A 512 -34.97 -24.41 -26.04
C GLY A 512 -34.95 -25.59 -25.06
N ALA A 513 -36.14 -26.05 -24.63
CA ALA A 513 -36.35 -27.07 -23.59
C ALA A 513 -35.76 -28.47 -23.92
N ARG A 514 -35.30 -28.69 -25.15
CA ARG A 514 -34.72 -29.94 -25.64
C ARG A 514 -33.40 -29.78 -26.41
N TRP A 515 -32.73 -28.62 -26.29
CA TRP A 515 -31.46 -28.36 -26.97
C TRP A 515 -31.52 -28.34 -28.51
N GLU A 516 -32.71 -28.17 -29.10
CA GLU A 516 -32.95 -28.28 -30.55
C GLU A 516 -32.51 -27.04 -31.37
N GLY A 517 -32.29 -25.87 -30.73
CA GLY A 517 -31.85 -24.65 -31.41
C GLY A 517 -30.43 -24.22 -31.03
N GLN A 518 -29.58 -23.94 -32.02
CA GLN A 518 -28.26 -23.32 -31.81
C GLN A 518 -28.24 -21.91 -32.39
N ARG A 519 -27.74 -20.93 -31.63
CA ARG A 519 -27.57 -19.54 -32.06
C ARG A 519 -26.12 -19.10 -31.91
N PHE A 520 -25.61 -18.41 -32.90
CA PHE A 520 -24.31 -17.74 -32.84
C PHE A 520 -24.48 -16.41 -32.09
N VAL A 521 -23.63 -16.17 -31.10
CA VAL A 521 -23.54 -14.90 -30.38
C VAL A 521 -22.13 -14.34 -30.62
N PRO A 522 -21.97 -13.18 -31.28
CA PRO A 522 -20.66 -12.57 -31.44
C PRO A 522 -20.12 -12.11 -30.09
N ILE A 523 -18.81 -12.28 -29.88
CA ILE A 523 -18.11 -11.68 -28.73
C ILE A 523 -17.45 -10.38 -29.22
N TRP A 524 -17.82 -9.27 -28.61
CA TRP A 524 -17.23 -7.97 -28.91
C TRP A 524 -15.87 -7.86 -28.21
N CYS A 525 -14.79 -7.98 -28.99
CA CYS A 525 -13.40 -7.99 -28.51
C CYS A 525 -12.54 -6.83 -29.07
N GLU A 526 -13.16 -5.86 -29.76
CA GLU A 526 -12.47 -4.72 -30.40
C GLU A 526 -12.53 -3.44 -29.57
#